data_AF-K1S0N5-F1
#
_entry.id   AF-K1S0N5-F1
#
_cell.length_a   1.000
_cell.length_b   1.000
_cell.length_c   1.000
_cell.angle_alpha   90.00
_cell.angle_beta   90.00
_cell.angle_gamma   90.00
#
_symmetry.space_group_name_H-M   'P 1'
#
loop_
_entity.id
_entity.type
_entity.pdbx_description
1 polymer ?
#
loop_
_entity_poly.entity_id
_entity_poly.type
_entity_poly.pdbx_seq_one_letter_code
_entity_poly.pdbx_strand_id
1 'polypeptide(L)'
;RLESLYNSALKIQTVQSEDNQLRAAKQFEELGTYKDSAERVQQCRDKAEEIRTEEERIKAEREKAEKERKAKAKKRNRNIAIILPSTTAICVVLALLCVYVIIPAIRYNMAVTAVENKNYDEAIAIFEELGDYSDSADKIPETKYKKAENLVSNKEFDTAIEIFGELGDYNDSADKINETKYNKAMFMSQNGDYDGAIAVFEELGEYSDSADKAKDIYKKQHSFDKKVGHYVSFGKYEQDNNTSNGKEKIEWLVLEVKDGKALVISK
;
A
#
# COMPACT_ATOMS: atom_id res chain seq x y z
N ARG A 1 -12.51 47.87 89.68
CA ARG A 1 -11.71 48.43 88.57
C ARG A 1 -10.46 47.60 88.29
N LEU A 2 -9.61 47.32 89.28
CA LEU A 2 -8.41 46.48 89.11
C LEU A 2 -8.75 45.02 88.73
N GLU A 3 -9.69 44.38 89.43
CA GLU A 3 -10.15 43.01 89.15
C GLU A 3 -10.73 42.84 87.73
N SER A 4 -11.55 43.79 87.27
CA SER A 4 -12.14 43.75 85.92
C SER A 4 -11.10 43.91 84.81
N LEU A 5 -10.09 44.77 85.03
CA LEU A 5 -8.99 44.98 84.09
C LEU A 5 -8.06 43.75 84.05
N TYR A 6 -7.82 43.12 85.21
CA TYR A 6 -7.06 41.88 85.31
C TYR A 6 -7.73 40.71 84.57
N ASN A 7 -9.04 40.53 84.73
CA ASN A 7 -9.78 39.48 84.02
C ASN A 7 -9.87 39.74 82.51
N SER A 8 -9.91 41.01 82.09
CA SER A 8 -9.77 41.40 80.69
C SER A 8 -8.39 41.02 80.13
N ALA A 9 -7.32 41.34 80.85
CA ALA A 9 -5.95 41.03 80.45
C ALA A 9 -5.73 39.52 80.31
N LEU A 10 -6.24 38.73 81.27
CA LEU A 10 -6.24 37.26 81.19
C LEU A 10 -6.96 36.74 79.95
N LYS A 11 -8.14 37.28 79.65
CA LYS A 11 -8.90 36.87 78.45
C LYS A 11 -8.12 37.16 77.17
N ILE A 12 -7.49 38.33 77.06
CA ILE A 12 -6.68 38.71 75.90
C ILE A 12 -5.44 37.80 75.79
N GLN A 13 -4.78 37.49 76.92
CA GLN A 13 -3.61 36.61 76.99
C GLN A 13 -3.89 35.19 76.48
N THR A 14 -5.15 34.70 76.51
CA THR A 14 -5.48 33.37 75.99
C THR A 14 -5.31 33.24 74.47
N VAL A 15 -5.29 34.35 73.73
CA VAL A 15 -5.11 34.33 72.27
C VAL A 15 -3.63 34.26 71.91
N GLN A 16 -3.24 33.23 71.16
CA GLN A 16 -1.87 33.01 70.70
C GLN A 16 -1.55 33.91 69.49
N SER A 17 -1.37 35.20 69.74
CA SER A 17 -0.96 36.20 68.75
C SER A 17 -0.08 37.24 69.43
N GLU A 18 1.00 37.66 68.76
CA GLU A 18 1.92 38.69 69.26
C GLU A 18 1.17 39.95 69.74
N ASP A 19 0.28 40.49 68.90
CA ASP A 19 -0.51 41.69 69.20
C ASP A 19 -1.39 41.52 70.44
N ASN A 20 -2.00 40.34 70.63
CA ASN A 20 -2.80 40.06 71.82
C ASN A 20 -1.93 39.88 73.07
N GLN A 21 -0.78 39.22 72.97
CA GLN A 21 0.17 39.11 74.09
C GLN A 21 0.69 40.50 74.52
N LEU A 22 1.04 41.38 73.56
CA LEU A 22 1.47 42.74 73.87
C LEU A 22 0.35 43.61 74.48
N ARG A 23 -0.89 43.45 74.01
CA ARG A 23 -2.07 44.11 74.60
C ARG A 23 -2.34 43.63 76.02
N ALA A 24 -2.21 42.33 76.27
CA ALA A 24 -2.33 41.76 77.61
C ALA A 24 -1.22 42.27 78.54
N ALA A 25 0.04 42.30 78.07
CA ALA A 25 1.18 42.85 78.80
C ALA A 25 0.92 44.30 79.22
N LYS A 26 0.41 45.14 78.32
CA LYS A 26 0.08 46.54 78.60
C LYS A 26 -1.01 46.68 79.69
N GLN A 27 -2.05 45.85 79.66
CA GLN A 27 -3.08 45.85 80.70
C GLN A 27 -2.56 45.33 82.05
N PHE A 28 -1.65 44.35 82.05
CA PHE A 28 -0.98 43.90 83.28
C PHE A 28 0.01 44.93 83.84
N GLU A 29 0.65 45.74 82.99
CA GLU A 29 1.55 46.81 83.39
C GLU A 29 0.81 47.95 84.11
N GLU A 30 -0.39 48.30 83.64
CA GLU A 30 -1.31 49.26 84.30
C GLU A 30 -1.75 48.80 85.71
N LEU A 31 -1.66 47.50 86.00
CA LEU A 31 -2.06 46.91 87.29
C LEU A 31 -0.92 46.90 88.33
N GLY A 32 0.34 47.14 87.92
CA GLY A 32 1.49 47.20 88.83
C GLY A 32 1.67 45.94 89.66
N THR A 33 1.67 46.07 90.99
CA THR A 33 1.87 44.97 91.95
C THR A 33 0.57 44.23 92.31
N TYR A 34 -0.54 44.51 91.61
CA TYR A 34 -1.81 43.86 91.89
C TYR A 34 -1.75 42.39 91.42
N LYS A 35 -1.88 41.46 92.37
CA LYS A 35 -1.69 40.00 92.13
C LYS A 35 -0.32 39.73 91.50
N ASP A 36 -0.26 38.80 90.57
CA ASP A 36 0.89 38.37 89.77
C ASP A 36 0.97 39.14 88.43
N SER A 37 0.41 40.36 88.35
CA SER A 37 0.40 41.15 87.11
C SER A 37 1.81 41.45 86.60
N ALA A 38 2.76 41.81 87.48
CA ALA A 38 4.16 42.06 87.09
C ALA A 38 4.83 40.84 86.44
N GLU A 39 4.56 39.62 86.94
CA GLU A 39 5.07 38.38 86.36
C GLU A 39 4.41 38.09 85.00
N ARG A 40 3.09 38.34 84.88
CA ARG A 40 2.37 38.18 83.62
C ARG A 40 2.78 39.17 82.54
N VAL A 41 3.24 40.37 82.88
CA VAL A 41 3.85 41.30 81.90
C VAL A 41 5.02 40.61 81.21
N GLN A 42 5.92 40.00 81.99
CA GLN A 42 7.08 39.31 81.44
C GLN A 42 6.67 38.09 80.62
N GLN A 43 5.77 37.23 81.14
CA GLN A 43 5.26 36.07 80.41
C GLN A 43 4.60 36.43 79.08
N CYS A 44 3.83 37.53 79.04
CA CYS A 44 3.22 38.02 77.80
C CYS A 44 4.28 38.54 76.82
N ARG A 45 5.31 39.26 77.29
CA ARG A 45 6.40 39.77 76.43
C ARG A 45 7.25 38.62 75.86
N ASP A 46 7.61 37.65 76.68
CA ASP A 46 8.37 36.46 76.25
C ASP A 46 7.58 35.66 75.20
N LYS A 47 6.28 35.46 75.46
CA LYS A 47 5.40 34.74 74.52
C LYS A 47 5.16 35.52 73.23
N ALA A 48 5.10 36.86 73.29
CA ALA A 48 5.02 37.69 72.09
C ALA A 48 6.29 37.55 71.23
N GLU A 49 7.46 37.53 71.86
CA GLU A 49 8.74 37.32 71.18
C GLU A 49 8.88 35.90 70.58
N GLU A 50 8.45 34.87 71.31
CA GLU A 50 8.40 33.49 70.80
C GLU A 50 7.48 33.38 69.56
N ILE A 51 6.28 33.98 69.62
CA ILE A 51 5.35 33.99 68.49
C ILE A 51 5.96 34.74 67.30
N ARG A 52 6.54 35.92 67.51
CA ARG A 52 7.17 36.72 66.45
C ARG A 52 8.29 35.95 65.77
N THR A 53 9.20 35.35 66.55
CA THR A 53 10.34 34.60 66.01
C THR A 53 9.88 33.35 65.25
N GLU A 54 8.83 32.67 65.71
CA GLU A 54 8.24 31.54 65.01
C GLU A 54 7.56 31.95 63.69
N GLU A 55 6.79 33.05 63.70
CA GLU A 55 6.14 33.59 62.50
C GLU A 55 7.16 34.03 61.44
N GLU A 56 8.25 34.70 61.86
CA GLU A 56 9.36 35.07 61.00
C GLU A 56 10.05 33.84 60.40
N ARG A 57 10.27 32.79 61.19
CA ARG A 57 10.84 31.52 60.74
C ARG A 57 9.94 30.85 59.69
N ILE A 58 8.64 30.74 59.97
CA ILE A 58 7.66 30.16 59.04
C ILE A 58 7.61 30.99 57.74
N LYS A 59 7.65 32.32 57.82
CA LYS A 59 7.67 33.20 56.64
C LYS A 59 8.94 32.99 55.82
N ALA A 60 10.12 32.95 56.45
CA ALA A 60 11.38 32.71 55.78
C ALA A 60 11.42 31.33 55.11
N GLU A 61 10.90 30.29 55.77
CA GLU A 61 10.78 28.95 55.19
C GLU A 61 9.84 28.93 53.98
N ARG A 62 8.67 29.59 54.09
CA ARG A 62 7.73 29.73 52.97
C ARG A 62 8.34 30.46 51.79
N GLU A 63 9.06 31.57 52.01
CA GLU A 63 9.73 32.32 50.95
C GLU A 63 10.84 31.50 50.29
N LYS A 64 11.64 30.76 51.07
CA LYS A 64 12.66 29.85 50.54
C LYS A 64 12.03 28.74 49.72
N ALA A 65 10.97 28.10 50.23
CA ALA A 65 10.23 27.07 49.52
C ALA A 65 9.59 27.60 48.23
N GLU A 66 9.07 28.84 48.22
CA GLU A 66 8.53 29.49 47.03
C GLU A 66 9.62 29.79 45.99
N LYS A 67 10.77 30.33 46.41
CA LYS A 67 11.93 30.57 45.53
C LYS A 67 12.43 29.27 44.91
N GLU A 68 12.55 28.20 45.71
CA GLU A 68 12.93 26.88 45.21
C GLU A 68 11.90 26.30 44.24
N ARG A 69 10.59 26.41 44.54
CA ARG A 69 9.51 25.98 43.64
C ARG A 69 9.55 26.74 42.31
N LYS A 70 9.69 28.07 42.35
CA LYS A 70 9.81 28.92 41.15
C LYS A 70 11.06 28.57 40.33
N ALA A 71 12.21 28.35 40.98
CA ALA A 71 13.44 27.95 40.30
C ALA A 71 13.31 26.56 39.64
N LYS A 72 12.74 25.57 40.34
CA LYS A 72 12.45 24.22 39.81
C LYS A 72 11.48 24.30 38.63
N ALA A 73 10.40 25.08 38.75
CA ALA A 73 9.42 25.29 37.68
C ALA A 73 10.05 25.97 36.45
N LYS A 74 10.87 27.02 36.64
CA LYS A 74 11.59 27.69 35.54
C LYS A 74 12.54 26.74 34.81
N LYS A 75 13.30 25.92 35.55
CA LYS A 75 14.18 24.90 34.97
C LYS A 75 13.39 23.85 34.17
N ARG A 76 12.29 23.33 34.73
CA ARG A 76 11.40 22.38 34.05
C ARG A 76 10.82 22.97 32.76
N ASN A 77 10.26 24.18 32.83
CA ASN A 77 9.63 24.81 31.67
C ASN A 77 10.66 25.14 30.57
N ARG A 78 11.89 25.55 30.94
CA ARG A 78 12.98 25.72 29.96
C ARG A 78 13.35 24.40 29.28
N ASN A 79 13.44 23.31 30.02
CA ASN A 79 13.74 22.00 29.43
C ASN A 79 12.63 21.54 28.48
N ILE A 80 11.35 21.71 28.86
CA ILE A 80 10.20 21.41 27.99
C ILE A 80 10.25 22.25 26.71
N ALA A 81 10.53 23.54 26.82
CA ALA A 81 10.59 24.45 25.67
C ALA A 81 11.69 24.09 24.65
N ILE A 82 12.74 23.37 25.06
CA ILE A 82 13.84 22.94 24.17
C ILE A 82 13.59 21.52 23.63
N ILE A 83 13.20 20.59 24.50
CA ILE A 83 13.07 19.18 24.15
C ILE A 83 11.84 18.97 23.26
N LEU A 84 10.69 19.56 23.63
CA LEU A 84 9.44 19.34 22.91
C LEU A 84 9.53 19.68 21.41
N PRO A 85 9.98 20.87 20.98
CA PRO A 85 10.08 21.16 19.55
C PRO A 85 11.11 20.28 18.83
N SER A 86 12.22 19.95 19.49
CA SER A 86 13.25 19.08 18.93
C SER A 86 12.70 17.68 18.67
N THR A 87 11.99 17.10 19.64
CA THR A 87 11.35 15.78 19.50
C THR A 87 10.28 15.83 18.42
N THR A 88 9.43 16.85 18.37
CA THR A 88 8.40 16.99 17.33
C THR A 88 9.03 17.11 15.95
N ALA A 89 10.09 17.90 15.78
CA ALA A 89 10.79 18.03 14.51
C ALA A 89 11.37 16.69 14.04
N ILE A 90 11.98 15.91 14.94
CA ILE A 90 12.47 14.56 14.63
C ILE A 90 11.32 13.64 14.22
N CYS A 91 10.19 13.65 14.94
CA CYS A 91 9.03 12.84 14.59
C CYS A 91 8.47 13.19 13.20
N VAL A 92 8.45 14.47 12.83
CA VAL A 92 8.01 14.91 11.49
C VAL A 92 8.97 14.39 10.42
N VAL A 93 10.29 14.53 10.63
CA VAL A 93 11.29 14.01 9.68
C VAL A 93 11.17 12.50 9.52
N LEU A 94 11.00 11.74 10.61
CA LEU A 94 10.79 10.30 10.55
C LEU A 94 9.49 9.94 9.83
N ALA A 95 8.41 10.68 10.06
CA ALA A 95 7.15 10.46 9.36
C ALA A 95 7.29 10.72 7.84
N LEU A 96 8.00 11.78 7.45
CA LEU A 96 8.29 12.06 6.04
C LEU A 96 9.16 10.97 5.42
N LEU A 97 10.19 10.49 6.12
CA LEU A 97 11.00 9.35 5.65
C LEU A 97 10.17 8.07 5.47
N CYS A 98 9.26 7.80 6.41
CA CYS A 98 8.34 6.66 6.28
C CYS A 98 7.47 6.77 5.03
N VAL A 99 6.84 7.93 4.82
CA VAL A 99 5.89 8.17 3.72
C VAL A 99 6.56 8.20 2.36
N TYR A 100 7.71 8.89 2.23
CA TYR A 100 8.34 9.15 0.93
C TYR A 100 9.43 8.15 0.55
N VAL A 101 9.95 7.37 1.50
CA VAL A 101 11.07 6.44 1.23
C VAL A 101 10.71 5.01 1.61
N ILE A 102 10.32 4.76 2.86
CA ILE A 102 10.17 3.38 3.37
C ILE A 102 8.95 2.69 2.77
N ILE A 103 7.78 3.34 2.75
CA ILE A 103 6.56 2.76 2.20
C ILE A 103 6.71 2.48 0.70
N PRO A 104 7.17 3.43 -0.14
CA PRO A 104 7.43 3.16 -1.56
C PRO A 104 8.44 2.04 -1.78
N ALA A 105 9.53 1.97 -0.98
CA ALA A 105 10.50 0.88 -1.08
C ALA A 105 9.89 -0.50 -0.79
N ILE A 106 9.04 -0.62 0.23
CA ILE A 106 8.36 -1.88 0.55
C ILE A 106 7.42 -2.27 -0.60
N ARG A 107 6.61 -1.32 -1.08
CA ARG A 107 5.68 -1.56 -2.20
C ARG A 107 6.41 -1.95 -3.48
N TYR A 108 7.53 -1.32 -3.78
CA TYR A 108 8.35 -1.68 -4.94
C TYR A 108 8.82 -3.12 -4.86
N ASN A 109 9.35 -3.55 -3.71
CA ASN A 109 9.76 -4.94 -3.52
C ASN A 109 8.57 -5.91 -3.62
N MET A 110 7.38 -5.53 -3.13
CA MET A 110 6.18 -6.34 -3.32
C MET A 110 5.83 -6.53 -4.81
N ALA A 111 5.93 -5.46 -5.62
CA ALA A 111 5.71 -5.54 -7.06
C ALA A 111 6.72 -6.49 -7.74
N VAL A 112 8.01 -6.37 -7.39
CA VAL A 112 9.05 -7.27 -7.91
C VAL A 112 8.75 -8.73 -7.57
N THR A 113 8.42 -9.02 -6.31
CA THR A 113 8.02 -10.38 -5.89
C THR A 113 6.74 -10.86 -6.59
N ALA A 114 5.79 -9.98 -6.85
CA ALA A 114 4.59 -10.32 -7.63
C ALA A 114 4.95 -10.72 -9.07
N VAL A 115 5.91 -10.04 -9.72
CA VAL A 115 6.43 -10.46 -11.04
C VAL A 115 7.07 -11.84 -10.98
N GLU A 116 7.91 -12.12 -9.98
CA GLU A 116 8.56 -13.43 -9.79
C GLU A 116 7.53 -14.56 -9.61
N ASN A 117 6.43 -14.27 -8.91
CA ASN A 117 5.31 -15.18 -8.70
C ASN A 117 4.32 -15.23 -9.88
N LYS A 118 4.60 -14.51 -10.98
CA LYS A 118 3.73 -14.39 -12.17
C LYS A 118 2.38 -13.71 -11.91
N ASN A 119 2.24 -12.98 -10.80
CA ASN A 119 1.09 -12.14 -10.49
C ASN A 119 1.23 -10.79 -11.22
N TYR A 120 1.21 -10.82 -12.56
CA TYR A 120 1.59 -9.67 -13.37
C TYR A 120 0.65 -8.47 -13.23
N ASP A 121 -0.66 -8.69 -13.14
CA ASP A 121 -1.64 -7.60 -13.00
C ASP A 121 -1.50 -6.85 -11.66
N GLU A 122 -1.24 -7.60 -10.59
CA GLU A 122 -0.95 -7.02 -9.27
C GLU A 122 0.35 -6.21 -9.32
N ALA A 123 1.41 -6.77 -9.94
CA ALA A 123 2.68 -6.08 -10.08
C ALA A 123 2.55 -4.78 -10.88
N ILE A 124 1.85 -4.80 -12.02
CA ILE A 124 1.61 -3.62 -12.86
C ILE A 124 0.88 -2.54 -12.07
N ALA A 125 -0.21 -2.89 -11.37
CA ALA A 125 -0.96 -1.93 -10.57
C ALA A 125 -0.10 -1.27 -9.48
N ILE A 126 0.76 -2.03 -8.81
CA ILE A 126 1.67 -1.47 -7.80
C ILE A 126 2.72 -0.55 -8.45
N PHE A 127 3.29 -0.93 -9.60
CA PHE A 127 4.25 -0.08 -10.32
C PHE A 127 3.60 1.21 -10.83
N GLU A 128 2.36 1.16 -11.33
CA GLU A 128 1.58 2.34 -11.74
C GLU A 128 1.35 3.29 -10.56
N GLU A 129 0.98 2.76 -9.39
CA GLU A 129 0.79 3.57 -8.18
C GLU A 129 2.10 4.18 -7.64
N LEU A 130 3.24 3.55 -7.90
CA LEU A 130 4.56 4.05 -7.52
C LEU A 130 5.08 5.17 -8.44
N GLY A 131 4.57 5.25 -9.68
CA GLY A 131 4.93 6.29 -10.64
C GLY A 131 6.44 6.36 -10.89
N ASP A 132 7.04 7.52 -10.63
CA ASP A 132 8.47 7.78 -10.85
C ASP A 132 9.38 7.25 -9.72
N TYR A 133 8.85 6.51 -8.76
CA TYR A 133 9.69 5.91 -7.71
C TYR A 133 10.59 4.81 -8.30
N SER A 134 11.92 4.96 -8.11
CA SER A 134 12.94 4.06 -8.68
C SER A 134 12.82 3.98 -10.21
N ASP A 135 12.52 2.81 -10.73
CA ASP A 135 12.35 2.45 -12.14
C ASP A 135 10.95 1.85 -12.38
N SER A 136 9.98 2.18 -11.52
CA SER A 136 8.63 1.59 -11.57
C SER A 136 7.94 1.84 -12.91
N ALA A 137 8.06 3.04 -13.48
CA ALA A 137 7.54 3.36 -14.81
C ALA A 137 8.14 2.45 -15.91
N ASP A 138 9.44 2.17 -15.85
CA ASP A 138 10.13 1.29 -16.81
C ASP A 138 9.80 -0.20 -16.59
N LYS A 139 9.46 -0.58 -15.35
CA LYS A 139 9.04 -1.93 -14.99
C LYS A 139 7.66 -2.32 -15.54
N ILE A 140 6.79 -1.36 -15.83
CA ILE A 140 5.44 -1.63 -16.37
C ILE A 140 5.50 -2.34 -17.72
N PRO A 141 6.15 -1.79 -18.77
CA PRO A 141 6.24 -2.48 -20.06
C PRO A 141 7.02 -3.79 -19.97
N GLU A 142 8.07 -3.87 -19.12
CA GLU A 142 8.80 -5.13 -18.85
C GLU A 142 7.86 -6.22 -18.29
N THR A 143 7.00 -5.84 -17.35
CA THR A 143 6.06 -6.75 -16.70
C THR A 143 4.95 -7.19 -17.64
N LYS A 144 4.40 -6.26 -18.45
CA LYS A 144 3.44 -6.57 -19.51
C LYS A 144 4.03 -7.54 -20.53
N TYR A 145 5.29 -7.34 -20.93
CA TYR A 145 5.98 -8.22 -21.87
C TYR A 145 6.10 -9.65 -21.30
N LYS A 146 6.55 -9.79 -20.04
CA LYS A 146 6.60 -11.09 -19.34
C LYS A 146 5.23 -11.74 -19.19
N LYS A 147 4.18 -10.94 -18.96
CA LYS A 147 2.78 -11.41 -18.93
C LYS A 147 2.39 -12.02 -20.28
N ALA A 148 2.66 -11.33 -21.38
CA ALA A 148 2.36 -11.82 -22.72
C ALA A 148 3.11 -13.13 -23.03
N GLU A 149 4.41 -13.23 -22.73
CA GLU A 149 5.17 -14.48 -22.89
C GLU A 149 4.59 -15.65 -22.07
N ASN A 150 4.11 -15.36 -20.86
CA ASN A 150 3.46 -16.37 -20.03
C ASN A 150 2.11 -16.83 -20.62
N LEU A 151 1.31 -15.92 -21.15
CA LEU A 151 0.06 -16.23 -21.85
C LEU A 151 0.31 -17.10 -23.09
N VAL A 152 1.33 -16.80 -23.89
CA VAL A 152 1.74 -17.67 -25.03
C VAL A 152 2.07 -19.08 -24.55
N SER A 153 2.82 -19.19 -23.45
CA SER A 153 3.17 -20.48 -22.84
C SER A 153 1.92 -21.27 -22.40
N ASN A 154 0.90 -20.57 -21.92
CA ASN A 154 -0.40 -21.12 -21.51
C ASN A 154 -1.39 -21.32 -22.67
N LYS A 155 -0.99 -21.06 -23.92
CA LYS A 155 -1.83 -21.15 -25.13
C LYS A 155 -2.97 -20.11 -25.21
N GLU A 156 -2.86 -19.04 -24.42
CA GLU A 156 -3.78 -17.89 -24.45
C GLU A 156 -3.32 -16.86 -25.49
N PHE A 157 -3.35 -17.26 -26.76
CA PHE A 157 -2.69 -16.53 -27.85
C PHE A 157 -3.30 -15.16 -28.14
N ASP A 158 -4.63 -15.04 -28.14
CA ASP A 158 -5.30 -13.79 -28.52
C ASP A 158 -5.03 -12.67 -27.51
N THR A 159 -5.12 -12.98 -26.22
CA THR A 159 -4.77 -12.05 -25.14
C THR A 159 -3.28 -11.66 -25.19
N ALA A 160 -2.40 -12.61 -25.51
CA ALA A 160 -0.97 -12.30 -25.65
C ALA A 160 -0.70 -11.34 -26.81
N ILE A 161 -1.35 -11.55 -27.96
CA ILE A 161 -1.24 -10.67 -29.14
C ILE A 161 -1.70 -9.25 -28.81
N GLU A 162 -2.82 -9.10 -28.09
CA GLU A 162 -3.31 -7.79 -27.64
C GLU A 162 -2.27 -7.07 -26.78
N ILE A 163 -1.70 -7.75 -25.78
CA ILE A 163 -0.70 -7.15 -24.89
C ILE A 163 0.60 -6.81 -25.64
N PHE A 164 1.09 -7.67 -26.55
CA PHE A 164 2.23 -7.31 -27.41
C PHE A 164 1.91 -6.11 -28.31
N GLY A 165 0.66 -5.99 -28.79
CA GLY A 165 0.18 -4.84 -29.54
C GLY A 165 0.19 -3.55 -28.72
N GLU A 166 -0.24 -3.59 -27.46
CA GLU A 166 -0.16 -2.44 -26.54
C GLU A 166 1.27 -1.98 -26.29
N LEU A 167 2.23 -2.91 -26.32
CA LEU A 167 3.65 -2.64 -26.09
C LEU A 167 4.35 -1.95 -27.26
N GLY A 168 3.77 -2.01 -28.47
CA GLY A 168 4.32 -1.36 -29.66
C GLY A 168 5.77 -1.76 -29.92
N ASP A 169 6.67 -0.78 -29.95
CA ASP A 169 8.11 -0.97 -30.22
C ASP A 169 8.93 -1.36 -28.99
N TYR A 170 8.30 -1.69 -27.86
CA TYR A 170 9.03 -2.16 -26.68
C TYR A 170 9.65 -3.54 -26.94
N ASN A 171 10.98 -3.61 -26.85
CA ASN A 171 11.76 -4.82 -27.12
C ASN A 171 11.45 -5.37 -28.54
N ASP A 172 11.12 -6.65 -28.66
CA ASP A 172 10.72 -7.34 -29.90
C ASP A 172 9.20 -7.59 -29.95
N SER A 173 8.38 -6.80 -29.24
CA SER A 173 6.93 -7.03 -29.13
C SER A 173 6.22 -7.06 -30.49
N ALA A 174 6.60 -6.18 -31.42
CA ALA A 174 6.07 -6.17 -32.78
C ALA A 174 6.33 -7.50 -33.52
N ASP A 175 7.54 -8.06 -33.38
CA ASP A 175 7.91 -9.36 -33.99
C ASP A 175 7.19 -10.52 -33.27
N LYS A 176 7.03 -10.43 -31.95
CA LYS A 176 6.31 -11.41 -31.12
C LYS A 176 4.85 -11.58 -31.52
N ILE A 177 4.21 -10.57 -32.11
CA ILE A 177 2.82 -10.70 -32.61
C ILE A 177 2.76 -11.79 -33.70
N ASN A 178 3.63 -11.74 -34.70
CA ASN A 178 3.64 -12.71 -35.80
C ASN A 178 4.09 -14.09 -35.31
N GLU A 179 5.08 -14.16 -34.40
CA GLU A 179 5.48 -15.41 -33.75
C GLU A 179 4.31 -16.05 -32.99
N THR A 180 3.55 -15.25 -32.26
CA THR A 180 2.40 -15.73 -31.46
C THR A 180 1.26 -16.20 -32.36
N LYS A 181 0.94 -15.47 -33.43
CA LYS A 181 -0.04 -15.90 -34.45
C LYS A 181 0.39 -17.22 -35.11
N TYR A 182 1.67 -17.39 -35.41
CA TYR A 182 2.20 -18.63 -35.99
C TYR A 182 2.02 -19.79 -35.00
N ASN A 183 2.37 -19.59 -33.73
CA ASN A 183 2.18 -20.59 -32.67
C ASN A 183 0.70 -20.94 -32.47
N LYS A 184 -0.21 -19.95 -32.59
CA LYS A 184 -1.67 -20.15 -32.57
C LYS A 184 -2.12 -21.05 -33.72
N ALA A 185 -1.71 -20.74 -34.95
CA ALA A 185 -2.07 -21.53 -36.14
C ALA A 185 -1.54 -22.98 -36.06
N MET A 186 -0.30 -23.14 -35.58
CA MET A 186 0.28 -24.46 -35.32
C MET A 186 -0.53 -25.24 -34.27
N PHE A 187 -0.95 -24.60 -33.17
CA PHE A 187 -1.78 -25.23 -32.14
C PHE A 187 -3.17 -25.60 -32.66
N MET A 188 -3.82 -24.72 -33.43
CA MET A 188 -5.10 -25.01 -34.11
C MET A 188 -4.99 -26.24 -35.01
N SER A 189 -3.94 -26.29 -35.84
CA SER A 189 -3.69 -27.43 -36.73
C SER A 189 -3.47 -28.74 -35.96
N GLN A 190 -2.75 -28.71 -34.84
CA GLN A 190 -2.51 -29.89 -34.00
C GLN A 190 -3.80 -30.41 -33.35
N ASN A 191 -4.74 -29.52 -33.05
CA ASN A 191 -6.04 -29.86 -32.45
C ASN A 191 -7.13 -30.15 -33.50
N GLY A 192 -6.79 -30.17 -34.79
CA GLY A 192 -7.71 -30.49 -35.88
C GLY A 192 -8.57 -29.33 -36.38
N ASP A 193 -8.37 -28.11 -35.86
CA ASP A 193 -8.97 -26.90 -36.41
C ASP A 193 -8.16 -26.43 -37.63
N TYR A 194 -8.34 -27.14 -38.74
CA TYR A 194 -7.59 -26.92 -39.97
C TYR A 194 -8.01 -25.63 -40.68
N ASP A 195 -9.31 -25.33 -40.73
CA ASP A 195 -9.82 -24.13 -41.38
C ASP A 195 -9.34 -22.86 -40.64
N GLY A 196 -9.40 -22.88 -39.30
CA GLY A 196 -8.86 -21.79 -38.47
C GLY A 196 -7.35 -21.64 -38.62
N ALA A 197 -6.60 -22.75 -38.61
CA ALA A 197 -5.15 -22.72 -38.83
C ALA A 197 -4.77 -22.14 -40.21
N ILE A 198 -5.46 -22.57 -41.27
CA ILE A 198 -5.24 -22.05 -42.63
C ILE A 198 -5.47 -20.54 -42.66
N ALA A 199 -6.59 -20.06 -42.11
CA ALA A 199 -6.90 -18.63 -42.10
C ALA A 199 -5.80 -17.79 -41.42
N VAL A 200 -5.30 -18.24 -40.27
CA VAL A 200 -4.22 -17.53 -39.55
C VAL A 200 -2.88 -17.61 -40.30
N PHE A 201 -2.54 -18.75 -40.90
CA PHE A 201 -1.33 -18.86 -41.74
C PHE A 201 -1.41 -18.01 -43.00
N GLU A 202 -2.59 -17.87 -43.62
CA GLU A 202 -2.80 -16.98 -44.75
C GLU A 202 -2.66 -15.50 -44.35
N GLU A 203 -3.16 -15.12 -43.17
CA GLU A 203 -2.97 -13.77 -42.61
C GLU A 203 -1.48 -13.44 -42.40
N LEU A 204 -0.69 -14.43 -41.97
CA LEU A 204 0.75 -14.30 -41.77
C LEU A 204 1.56 -14.18 -43.08
N GLY A 205 0.99 -14.56 -44.21
CA GLY A 205 1.63 -14.46 -45.52
C GLY A 205 3.00 -15.15 -45.59
N GLU A 206 4.05 -14.36 -45.85
CA GLU A 206 5.43 -14.84 -45.99
C GLU A 206 6.19 -15.01 -44.67
N TYR A 207 5.55 -14.77 -43.52
CA TYR A 207 6.20 -14.98 -42.23
C TYR A 207 6.55 -16.46 -42.02
N SER A 208 7.83 -16.76 -41.77
CA SER A 208 8.37 -18.13 -41.63
C SER A 208 8.02 -19.01 -42.84
N ASP A 209 7.25 -20.08 -42.65
CA ASP A 209 6.78 -21.02 -43.66
C ASP A 209 5.24 -21.08 -43.71
N SER A 210 4.57 -20.01 -43.26
CA SER A 210 3.11 -19.95 -43.09
C SER A 210 2.35 -20.29 -44.37
N ALA A 211 2.73 -19.68 -45.50
CA ALA A 211 2.13 -19.97 -46.80
C ALA A 211 2.22 -21.45 -47.20
N ASP A 212 3.31 -22.15 -46.84
CA ASP A 212 3.47 -23.56 -47.15
C ASP A 212 2.72 -24.45 -46.15
N LYS A 213 2.67 -24.08 -44.86
CA LYS A 213 1.82 -24.74 -43.86
C LYS A 213 0.35 -24.72 -44.26
N ALA A 214 -0.17 -23.56 -44.68
CA ALA A 214 -1.55 -23.43 -45.15
C ALA A 214 -1.83 -24.39 -46.31
N LYS A 215 -0.97 -24.40 -47.33
CA LYS A 215 -1.09 -25.31 -48.48
C LYS A 215 -1.04 -26.79 -48.06
N ASP A 216 -0.14 -27.15 -47.16
CA ASP A 216 0.03 -28.54 -46.72
C ASP A 216 -1.14 -29.03 -45.87
N ILE A 217 -1.69 -28.18 -45.00
CA ILE A 217 -2.90 -28.48 -44.23
C ILE A 217 -4.08 -28.64 -45.20
N TYR A 218 -4.27 -27.69 -46.12
CA TYR A 218 -5.31 -27.76 -47.13
C TYR A 218 -5.24 -29.04 -47.97
N LYS A 219 -4.02 -29.40 -48.43
CA LYS A 219 -3.77 -30.65 -49.16
C LYS A 219 -4.08 -31.87 -48.33
N LYS A 220 -3.78 -31.90 -47.03
CA LYS A 220 -4.09 -33.04 -46.15
C LYS A 220 -5.60 -33.19 -45.92
N GLN A 221 -6.29 -32.09 -45.65
CA GLN A 221 -7.75 -32.05 -45.45
C GLN A 221 -8.50 -32.47 -46.72
N HIS A 222 -7.97 -32.10 -47.89
CA HIS A 222 -8.51 -32.45 -49.21
C HIS A 222 -7.69 -33.54 -49.90
N SER A 223 -6.90 -34.30 -49.14
CA SER A 223 -6.16 -35.45 -49.66
C SER A 223 -7.17 -36.56 -49.85
N PHE A 224 -7.84 -36.55 -50.99
CA PHE A 224 -8.59 -37.70 -51.47
C PHE A 224 -7.63 -38.90 -51.48
N ASP A 225 -8.06 -40.05 -50.97
CA ASP A 225 -7.30 -41.29 -51.10
C ASP A 225 -7.27 -41.62 -52.60
N LYS A 226 -6.25 -41.11 -53.29
CA LYS A 226 -5.97 -41.28 -54.72
C LYS A 226 -5.49 -42.72 -54.94
N LYS A 227 -6.26 -43.69 -54.48
CA LYS A 227 -6.01 -45.09 -54.77
C LYS A 227 -6.79 -45.44 -56.02
N VAL A 228 -6.07 -45.98 -56.98
CA VAL A 228 -6.68 -46.60 -58.16
C VAL A 228 -7.74 -47.59 -57.69
N GLY A 229 -8.95 -47.48 -58.23
CA GLY A 229 -10.11 -48.28 -57.85
C GLY A 229 -11.05 -47.65 -56.81
N HIS A 230 -10.70 -46.54 -56.16
CA HIS A 230 -11.59 -45.82 -55.24
C HIS A 230 -12.41 -44.75 -55.96
N TYR A 231 -13.56 -44.39 -55.38
CA TYR A 231 -14.37 -43.26 -55.84
C TYR A 231 -14.05 -42.00 -55.03
N VAL A 232 -13.96 -40.86 -55.73
CA VAL A 232 -13.83 -39.53 -55.14
C VAL A 232 -15.03 -38.68 -55.54
N SER A 233 -15.53 -37.81 -54.66
CA SER A 233 -16.64 -36.92 -54.99
C SER A 233 -16.15 -35.51 -55.30
N PHE A 234 -16.46 -34.99 -56.48
CA PHE A 234 -16.08 -33.62 -56.88
C PHE A 234 -17.15 -33.01 -57.79
N GLY A 235 -17.63 -31.80 -57.47
CA GLY A 235 -18.73 -31.15 -58.20
C GLY A 235 -20.12 -31.73 -57.89
N LYS A 236 -21.16 -31.08 -58.42
CA LYS A 236 -22.56 -31.52 -58.30
C LYS A 236 -23.33 -31.33 -59.60
N TYR A 237 -24.16 -32.30 -59.98
CA TYR A 237 -25.00 -32.26 -61.19
C TYR A 237 -26.28 -33.07 -60.97
N GLU A 238 -27.37 -32.74 -61.67
CA GLU A 238 -28.63 -33.53 -61.63
C GLU A 238 -28.46 -34.79 -62.48
N GLN A 239 -28.29 -35.95 -61.86
CA GLN A 239 -27.95 -37.20 -62.55
C GLN A 239 -29.14 -38.15 -62.75
N ASP A 240 -30.22 -37.99 -61.98
CA ASP A 240 -31.38 -38.90 -61.99
C ASP A 240 -32.67 -38.30 -62.56
N ASN A 241 -32.62 -37.04 -63.04
CA ASN A 241 -33.76 -36.23 -63.50
C ASN A 241 -34.84 -35.94 -62.44
N ASN A 242 -34.55 -36.14 -61.15
CA ASN A 242 -35.47 -35.80 -60.07
C ASN A 242 -35.22 -34.36 -59.59
N THR A 243 -35.87 -33.39 -60.21
CA THR A 243 -35.67 -31.96 -59.87
C THR A 243 -36.10 -31.55 -58.45
N SER A 244 -36.63 -32.47 -57.62
CA SER A 244 -37.07 -32.20 -56.26
C SER A 244 -35.98 -32.42 -55.18
N ASN A 245 -34.93 -33.19 -55.46
CA ASN A 245 -33.85 -33.51 -54.51
C ASN A 245 -32.63 -32.57 -54.64
N GLY A 246 -32.50 -31.89 -55.78
CA GLY A 246 -31.39 -31.00 -56.11
C GLY A 246 -30.09 -31.74 -56.42
N LYS A 247 -29.21 -31.07 -57.18
CA LYS A 247 -27.95 -31.60 -57.74
C LYS A 247 -27.21 -32.55 -56.81
N GLU A 248 -27.04 -33.80 -57.24
CA GLU A 248 -26.27 -34.81 -56.54
C GLU A 248 -24.76 -34.59 -56.67
N LYS A 249 -23.98 -35.15 -55.73
CA LYS A 249 -22.53 -35.18 -55.84
C LYS A 249 -22.13 -36.12 -56.97
N ILE A 250 -21.22 -35.66 -57.83
CA ILE A 250 -20.65 -36.53 -58.87
C ILE A 250 -19.58 -37.41 -58.23
N GLU A 251 -19.75 -38.73 -58.35
CA GLU A 251 -18.75 -39.72 -57.96
C GLU A 251 -17.83 -40.05 -59.15
N TRP A 252 -16.52 -40.00 -58.92
CA TRP A 252 -15.49 -40.22 -59.90
C TRP A 252 -14.62 -41.40 -59.50
N LEU A 253 -14.59 -42.45 -60.31
CA LEU A 253 -13.67 -43.58 -60.12
C LEU A 253 -12.25 -43.16 -60.50
N VAL A 254 -11.29 -43.38 -59.62
CA VAL A 254 -9.87 -43.14 -59.86
C VAL A 254 -9.29 -44.30 -60.66
N LEU A 255 -8.83 -44.03 -61.88
CA LEU A 255 -8.29 -45.02 -62.80
C LEU A 255 -6.76 -45.13 -62.75
N GLU A 256 -6.09 -44.00 -62.59
CA GLU A 256 -4.62 -43.93 -62.52
C GLU A 256 -4.21 -42.74 -61.68
N VAL A 257 -3.10 -42.86 -60.96
CA VAL A 257 -2.52 -41.76 -60.20
C VAL A 257 -1.05 -41.67 -60.52
N LYS A 258 -0.67 -40.56 -61.13
CA LYS A 258 0.69 -40.32 -61.62
C LYS A 258 1.06 -38.86 -61.41
N ASP A 259 2.27 -38.62 -60.89
CA ASP A 259 2.82 -37.29 -60.63
C ASP A 259 1.86 -36.38 -59.83
N GLY A 260 1.16 -36.96 -58.85
CA GLY A 260 0.20 -36.26 -58.00
C GLY A 260 -1.15 -35.93 -58.66
N LYS A 261 -1.34 -36.26 -59.93
CA LYS A 261 -2.60 -36.10 -60.67
C LYS A 261 -3.35 -37.42 -60.72
N ALA A 262 -4.68 -37.37 -60.66
CA ALA A 262 -5.54 -38.53 -60.80
C ALA A 262 -6.27 -38.46 -62.14
N LEU A 263 -6.17 -39.53 -62.93
CA LEU A 263 -7.10 -39.79 -64.02
C LEU A 263 -8.37 -40.36 -63.41
N VAL A 264 -9.50 -39.71 -63.66
CA VAL A 264 -10.79 -40.12 -63.09
C VAL A 264 -11.86 -40.21 -64.16
N ILE A 265 -12.84 -41.07 -63.93
CA ILE A 265 -14.04 -41.21 -64.78
C ILE A 265 -15.29 -41.10 -63.91
N SER A 266 -16.26 -40.28 -64.32
CA SER A 266 -17.54 -40.18 -63.63
C SER A 266 -18.36 -41.45 -63.84
N LYS A 267 -19.12 -41.84 -62.82
CA LYS A 267 -20.18 -42.85 -62.96
C LYS A 267 -21.34 -42.34 -63.80
#